data_AF-A0A178WHA5-F1
#
_entry.id   AF-A0A178WHA5-F1
#
_cell.length_a   1.000
_cell.length_b   1.000
_cell.length_c   1.000
_cell.angle_alpha   90.00
_cell.angle_beta   90.00
_cell.angle_gamma   90.00
#
_symmetry.space_group_name_H-M   'P 1'
#
loop_
_entity.id
_entity.type
_entity.pdbx_description
1 polymer ?
#
loop_
_entity_poly.entity_id
_entity_poly.type
_entity_poly.pdbx_seq_one_letter_code
_entity_poly.pdbx_strand_id
1 'polypeptide(L)'
;MGKHYVKYGKIYQFDIRDNFWKTTLFWCTFRHGPDYRTGQQFDVYEYKPGVAQGGTYEWTAREDGIYFRLNQGTIHKVHNWKPMPP
;
A
#
# COMPACT_ATOMS: atom_id res chain seq x y z
N MET A 1 -4.64 0.93 -13.03
CA MET A 1 -3.49 0.54 -12.20
C MET A 1 -2.24 0.57 -13.05
N GLY A 2 -1.17 1.16 -12.54
CA GLY A 2 0.06 1.41 -13.29
C GLY A 2 1.08 2.14 -12.42
N LYS A 3 2.19 2.59 -13.00
CA LYS A 3 3.18 3.39 -12.29
C LYS A 3 2.62 4.81 -12.09
N HIS A 4 2.50 5.23 -10.84
CA HIS A 4 2.09 6.57 -10.48
C HIS A 4 3.19 7.21 -9.63
N TYR A 5 3.62 8.41 -10.02
CA TYR A 5 4.60 9.20 -9.27
C TYR A 5 3.85 10.19 -8.37
N VAL A 6 3.84 9.90 -7.07
CA VAL A 6 3.17 10.73 -6.07
C VAL A 6 4.21 11.63 -5.42
N LYS A 7 4.01 12.95 -5.48
CA LYS A 7 4.88 13.91 -4.78
C LYS A 7 4.67 13.80 -3.27
N TYR A 8 5.70 14.15 -2.51
CA TYR A 8 5.61 14.22 -1.06
C TYR A 8 4.42 15.10 -0.61
N GLY A 9 3.66 14.63 0.39
CA GLY A 9 2.47 15.31 0.90
C GLY A 9 1.21 15.22 0.03
N LYS A 10 1.23 14.43 -1.06
CA LYS A 10 0.02 14.14 -1.85
C LYS A 10 -0.57 12.78 -1.49
N ILE A 11 -1.90 12.72 -1.50
CA ILE A 11 -2.66 11.49 -1.30
C ILE A 11 -3.02 10.94 -2.68
N TYR A 12 -2.82 9.64 -2.85
CA TYR A 12 -3.30 8.89 -3.99
C TYR A 12 -4.36 7.90 -3.52
N GLN A 13 -5.59 8.09 -3.97
CA GLN A 13 -6.73 7.24 -3.63
C GLN A 13 -7.23 6.54 -4.89
N PHE A 14 -7.60 5.28 -4.74
CA PHE A 14 -8.26 4.50 -5.77
C PHE A 14 -9.23 3.53 -5.10
N ASP A 15 -10.37 3.31 -5.75
CA ASP A 15 -11.37 2.38 -5.25
C ASP A 15 -11.06 0.97 -5.72
N ILE A 16 -11.12 0.04 -4.77
CA ILE A 16 -11.01 -1.39 -5.03
C ILE A 16 -12.42 -1.97 -4.98
N ARG A 17 -12.79 -2.73 -6.00
CA ARG A 17 -14.04 -3.48 -6.03
C ARG A 17 -13.72 -4.96 -6.10
N ASP A 18 -14.26 -5.74 -5.17
CA ASP A 18 -14.09 -7.18 -5.16
C ASP A 18 -14.69 -7.79 -6.42
N ASN A 19 -13.99 -8.78 -6.98
CA ASN A 19 -14.51 -9.56 -8.09
C ASN A 19 -15.49 -10.60 -7.54
N PHE A 20 -16.43 -11.05 -8.38
CA PHE A 20 -17.47 -12.03 -7.99
C PHE A 20 -16.89 -13.31 -7.37
N TRP A 21 -15.68 -13.68 -7.80
CA TRP A 21 -14.94 -14.86 -7.37
C TRP A 21 -14.21 -14.72 -6.03
N LYS A 22 -14.25 -13.54 -5.38
CA LYS A 22 -13.69 -13.33 -4.03
C LYS A 22 -12.20 -13.73 -3.92
N THR A 23 -11.43 -13.46 -4.97
CA THR A 23 -9.98 -13.71 -5.07
C THR A 23 -9.19 -12.43 -5.33
N THR A 24 -9.78 -11.28 -5.03
CA THR A 24 -9.18 -9.98 -5.33
C THR A 24 -7.97 -9.74 -4.43
N LEU A 25 -6.80 -9.69 -5.06
CA LEU A 25 -5.55 -9.30 -4.43
C LEU A 25 -4.97 -8.11 -5.17
N PHE A 26 -4.71 -7.04 -4.43
CA PHE A 26 -4.01 -5.87 -4.91
C PHE A 26 -2.74 -5.66 -4.12
N TRP A 27 -1.65 -5.55 -4.84
CA TRP A 27 -0.35 -5.22 -4.30
C TRP A 27 0.12 -3.88 -4.87
N CYS A 28 0.93 -3.17 -4.10
CA CYS A 28 1.59 -1.96 -4.53
C CYS A 28 3.07 -2.03 -4.19
N THR A 29 3.86 -1.34 -5.01
CA THR A 29 5.29 -1.22 -4.79
C THR A 29 5.63 0.24 -4.63
N PHE A 30 6.01 0.62 -3.41
CA PHE A 30 6.51 1.96 -3.14
C PHE A 30 8.01 1.97 -3.41
N ARG A 31 8.46 2.93 -4.22
CA ARG A 31 9.87 3.19 -4.49
C ARG A 31 10.17 4.65 -4.24
N HIS A 32 11.32 4.94 -3.64
CA HIS A 32 11.80 6.29 -3.39
C HIS A 32 13.34 6.32 -3.44
N GLY A 33 13.90 7.52 -3.27
CA GLY A 33 15.35 7.74 -3.31
C GLY A 33 15.92 7.89 -4.73
N PRO A 34 17.23 8.17 -4.84
CA PRO A 34 17.91 8.26 -6.11
C PRO A 34 17.80 6.93 -6.88
N ASP A 35 17.46 7.01 -8.17
CA ASP A 35 17.23 5.88 -9.06
C ASP A 35 16.15 4.87 -8.60
N TYR A 36 15.27 5.21 -7.65
CA TYR A 36 14.22 4.31 -7.14
C TYR A 36 14.77 2.99 -6.55
N ARG A 37 16.02 2.99 -6.07
CA ARG A 37 16.71 1.80 -5.51
C ARG A 37 16.26 1.41 -4.12
N THR A 38 15.41 2.20 -3.49
CA THR A 38 14.84 1.87 -2.18
C THR A 38 13.35 1.73 -2.33
N GLY A 39 12.81 0.64 -1.83
CA GLY A 39 11.37 0.45 -1.84
C GLY A 39 10.92 -0.82 -1.15
N GLN A 40 9.62 -1.04 -1.21
CA GLN A 40 8.98 -2.20 -0.63
C GLN A 40 7.73 -2.52 -1.44
N GLN A 41 7.60 -3.80 -1.81
CA GLN A 41 6.35 -4.36 -2.32
C GLN A 41 5.57 -4.95 -1.15
N PHE A 42 4.27 -4.70 -1.13
CA PHE A 42 3.37 -5.20 -0.10
C PHE A 42 1.94 -5.28 -0.66
N ASP A 43 1.14 -6.14 -0.04
CA ASP A 43 -0.25 -6.33 -0.42
C ASP A 43 -1.09 -5.24 0.25
N VAL A 44 -1.64 -4.35 -0.57
CA VAL A 44 -2.48 -3.23 -0.09
C VAL A 44 -3.87 -3.72 0.29
N TYR A 45 -4.33 -4.79 -0.36
CA TYR A 45 -5.62 -5.40 -0.14
C TYR A 45 -5.57 -6.87 -0.56
N GLU A 46 -6.08 -7.74 0.31
CA GLU A 46 -6.27 -9.14 0.02
C GLU A 46 -7.66 -9.53 0.52
N TYR A 47 -8.49 -10.06 -0.38
CA TYR A 47 -9.75 -10.64 0.03
C TYR A 47 -9.46 -11.86 0.92
N LYS A 48 -9.87 -11.77 2.19
CA LYS A 48 -9.82 -12.87 3.15
C LYS A 48 -11.24 -13.26 3.58
N PRO A 49 -11.63 -14.54 3.45
CA PRO A 49 -12.90 -15.00 3.96
C PRO A 49 -12.94 -14.86 5.49
N GLY A 50 -14.03 -14.28 6.02
CA GLY A 50 -14.22 -14.05 7.45
C GLY A 50 -13.62 -12.74 8.00
N VAL A 51 -12.92 -11.96 7.16
CA VAL A 51 -12.49 -10.60 7.50
C VAL A 51 -13.47 -9.61 6.88
N ALA A 52 -13.91 -8.62 7.65
CA ALA A 52 -14.78 -7.56 7.15
C ALA A 52 -14.07 -6.80 6.01
N GLN A 53 -14.61 -6.91 4.80
CA GLN A 53 -14.17 -6.16 3.64
C GLN A 53 -14.99 -4.87 3.49
N GLY A 54 -14.41 -3.82 2.90
CA GLY A 54 -15.08 -2.53 2.67
C GLY A 54 -14.62 -1.38 3.57
N GLY A 55 -13.44 -1.48 4.18
CA GLY A 55 -12.80 -0.38 4.90
C GLY A 55 -11.94 0.52 4.00
N THR A 56 -11.54 1.68 4.54
CA THR A 56 -10.50 2.52 3.97
C THR A 56 -9.13 2.00 4.40
N TYR A 57 -8.32 1.56 3.43
CA TYR A 57 -6.95 1.10 3.66
C TYR A 57 -6.01 2.27 3.38
N GLU A 58 -5.45 2.86 4.43
CA GLU A 58 -4.53 3.97 4.31
C GLU A 58 -3.08 3.50 4.49
N TRP A 59 -2.29 3.69 3.44
CA TRP A 59 -0.89 3.34 3.40
C TRP A 59 -0.06 4.62 3.29
N THR A 60 0.74 4.91 4.31
CA THR A 60 1.57 6.12 4.36
C THR A 60 3.04 5.75 4.24
N ALA A 61 3.70 6.23 3.20
CA ALA A 61 5.15 6.18 3.07
C ALA A 61 5.77 7.31 3.90
N ARG A 62 6.60 6.98 4.88
CA ARG A 62 7.41 7.91 5.68
C ARG A 62 8.90 7.65 5.42
N GLU A 63 9.78 8.51 5.93
CA GLU A 63 11.22 8.37 5.71
C GLU A 63 11.79 7.05 6.27
N ASP A 64 11.25 6.55 7.37
CA ASP A 64 11.73 5.35 8.06
C ASP A 64 11.05 4.05 7.60
N GLY A 65 9.90 4.14 6.93
CA GLY A 65 9.19 2.97 6.40
C GLY A 65 7.75 3.25 6.00
N ILE A 66 6.99 2.18 5.89
CA ILE A 66 5.59 2.20 5.48
C ILE A 66 4.70 1.92 6.68
N TYR A 67 3.73 2.81 6.85
CA TYR A 67 2.73 2.77 7.90
C TYR A 67 1.39 2.38 7.31
N PHE A 68 0.62 1.63 8.08
CA PHE A 68 -0.71 1.18 7.70
C PHE A 68 -1.73 1.62 8.75
N ARG A 69 -2.91 1.99 8.26
CA ARG A 69 -4.10 2.23 9.05
C ARG A 69 -5.31 1.68 8.31
N LEU A 70 -6.16 0.96 9.04
CA LEU A 70 -7.48 0.56 8.57
C LEU A 70 -8.54 1.49 9.17
N ASN A 71 -9.37 2.10 8.33
CA ASN A 71 -10.41 3.06 8.72
C ASN A 71 -9.84 4.19 9.62
N GLN A 72 -10.49 4.46 10.75
CA GLN A 72 -10.05 5.41 11.77
C GLN A 72 -9.22 4.75 12.89
N GLY A 73 -8.64 3.58 12.62
CA GLY A 73 -7.82 2.85 13.59
C GLY A 73 -6.47 3.51 13.86
N THR A 74 -5.66 2.86 14.70
CA THR A 74 -4.31 3.33 15.02
C THR A 74 -3.34 3.08 13.86
N ILE A 75 -2.63 4.13 13.46
CA ILE A 75 -1.55 4.01 12.47
C ILE A 75 -0.34 3.31 13.10
N HIS A 76 0.19 2.29 12.42
CA HIS A 76 1.35 1.55 12.90
C HIS A 76 2.30 1.23 11.74
N LYS A 77 3.59 1.16 12.04
CA LYS A 77 4.61 0.81 11.07
C LYS A 77 4.53 -0.69 10.77
N VAL A 78 4.40 -1.05 9.50
CA VAL A 78 4.25 -2.44 9.06
C VAL A 78 5.44 -2.92 8.25
N HIS A 79 6.10 -2.01 7.52
CA HIS A 79 7.28 -2.37 6.74
C HIS A 79 8.41 -1.34 6.90
N ASN A 80 9.63 -1.85 6.91
CA ASN A 80 10.83 -1.05 6.73
C ASN A 80 11.17 -0.98 5.24
N TRP A 81 11.84 0.10 4.83
CA TRP A 81 12.39 0.20 3.49
C TRP A 81 13.46 -0.85 3.24
N LYS A 82 13.50 -1.38 2.01
CA LYS A 82 14.51 -2.34 1.58
C LYS A 82 15.21 -1.85 0.32
N PRO A 83 16.49 -2.22 0.13
CA PRO A 83 17.12 -2.06 -1.18
C PRO A 83 16.35 -2.91 -2.19
N MET A 84 15.98 -2.29 -3.31
CA MET A 84 15.40 -2.98 -4.46
C MET A 84 16.38 -3.00 -5.62
N PRO A 85 16.38 -4.09 -6.41
CA PRO A 85 17.19 -4.16 -7.61
C PRO A 85 16.79 -3.05 -8.61
N PRO A 86 17.77 -2.55 -9.38
CA PRO A 86 17.53 -1.53 -10.41
C PRO A 86 16.53 -2.00 -11.49
#